data_AF-A0AA46TW93-F1
#
_entry.id   AF-A0AA46TW93-F1
#
_cell.length_a   1.000
_cell.length_b   1.000
_cell.length_c   1.000
_cell.angle_alpha   90.00
_cell.angle_beta   90.00
_cell.angle_gamma   90.00
#
_symmetry.space_group_name_H-M   'P 1'
#
loop_
_entity.id
_entity.type
_entity.pdbx_description
1 polymer ?
#
loop_
_entity_poly.entity_id
_entity_poly.type
_entity_poly.pdbx_seq_one_letter_code
_entity_poly.pdbx_strand_id
1 'polypeptide(L)'
;MTLYTKTQLRPLINKDLKMDTLSRWLNRIEEWTLYDFNVGVPTDSKAFSHGQPVKRKVYDEADIKRLKQLYDLRVNENFPLPYAVHKIFLTEEHFNKWQKGEWDKKAEWEKLLREAQEARQE
;
A
#
# COMPACT_ATOMS: atom_id res chain seq x y z
N MET A 1 0.43 -13.51 -12.83
CA MET A 1 0.14 -12.57 -11.72
C MET A 1 -1.15 -11.85 -12.04
N THR A 2 -2.17 -11.98 -11.20
CA THR A 2 -3.48 -11.36 -11.39
C THR A 2 -3.49 -9.98 -10.74
N LEU A 3 -3.97 -8.97 -11.46
CA LEU A 3 -3.97 -7.57 -11.03
C LEU A 3 -5.41 -7.10 -10.84
N TYR A 4 -5.75 -6.83 -9.58
CA TYR A 4 -7.09 -6.46 -9.16
C TYR A 4 -7.24 -4.95 -9.13
N THR A 5 -8.40 -4.44 -9.57
CA THR A 5 -8.80 -3.06 -9.29
C THR A 5 -9.23 -2.91 -7.83
N LYS A 6 -9.32 -1.67 -7.34
CA LYS A 6 -9.88 -1.36 -6.01
C LYS A 6 -11.27 -1.98 -5.79
N THR A 7 -12.13 -2.02 -6.81
CA THR A 7 -13.47 -2.60 -6.73
C THR A 7 -13.43 -4.11 -6.55
N GLN A 8 -12.52 -4.79 -7.25
CA GLN A 8 -12.32 -6.25 -7.14
C GLN A 8 -11.61 -6.62 -5.83
N LEU A 9 -10.67 -5.79 -5.38
CA LEU A 9 -9.92 -5.95 -4.14
C LEU A 9 -10.83 -5.96 -2.90
N ARG A 10 -11.80 -5.05 -2.84
CA ARG A 10 -12.68 -4.87 -1.67
C ARG A 10 -13.30 -6.18 -1.15
N PRO A 11 -14.06 -6.95 -1.94
CA PRO A 11 -14.64 -8.21 -1.47
C PRO A 11 -13.60 -9.29 -1.17
N LEU A 12 -12.39 -9.22 -1.75
CA LEU A 12 -11.30 -10.14 -1.44
C LEU A 12 -10.73 -9.90 -0.05
N ILE A 13 -10.77 -8.66 0.46
CA ILE A 13 -10.42 -8.32 1.84
C ILE A 13 -11.60 -8.67 2.76
N ASN A 14 -12.74 -7.99 2.57
CA ASN A 14 -13.98 -8.22 3.28
C ASN A 14 -15.15 -7.57 2.51
N LYS A 15 -16.23 -8.33 2.27
CA LYS A 15 -17.40 -7.89 1.48
C LYS A 15 -18.12 -6.67 2.07
N ASP A 16 -18.08 -6.51 3.39
CA ASP A 16 -18.79 -5.47 4.14
C ASP A 16 -17.92 -4.22 4.35
N LEU A 17 -16.64 -4.26 3.94
CA LEU A 17 -15.78 -3.09 3.97
C LEU A 17 -16.34 -1.99 3.05
N LYS A 18 -16.55 -0.79 3.60
CA LYS A 18 -16.99 0.37 2.83
C LYS A 18 -15.89 0.82 1.86
N MET A 19 -16.29 1.17 0.64
CA MET A 19 -15.35 1.60 -0.40
C MET A 19 -14.56 2.86 0.00
N ASP A 20 -15.21 3.80 0.71
CA ASP A 20 -14.56 5.02 1.20
C ASP A 20 -13.52 4.73 2.27
N THR A 21 -13.82 3.77 3.16
CA THR A 21 -12.88 3.30 4.18
C THR A 21 -11.66 2.67 3.54
N LEU A 22 -11.85 1.76 2.57
CA LEU A 22 -10.75 1.16 1.80
C LEU A 22 -9.93 2.24 1.09
N SER A 23 -10.57 3.18 0.41
CA SER A 23 -9.88 4.28 -0.29
C SER A 23 -9.03 5.12 0.67
N ARG A 24 -9.58 5.44 1.85
CA ARG A 24 -8.84 6.16 2.89
C ARG A 24 -7.64 5.37 3.39
N TRP A 25 -7.78 4.06 3.61
CA TRP A 25 -6.66 3.22 4.07
C TRP A 25 -5.55 3.17 3.03
N LEU A 26 -5.88 2.94 1.76
CA LEU A 26 -4.92 2.90 0.66
C LEU A 26 -4.13 4.20 0.55
N ASN A 27 -4.81 5.36 0.62
CA ASN A 27 -4.12 6.65 0.63
C ASN A 27 -3.22 6.82 1.86
N ARG A 28 -3.66 6.40 3.06
CA ARG A 28 -2.84 6.51 4.29
C ARG A 28 -1.60 5.62 4.27
N ILE A 29 -1.68 4.44 3.67
CA ILE A 29 -0.53 3.55 3.51
C ILE A 29 0.55 4.26 2.70
N GLU A 30 0.19 4.78 1.53
CA GLU A 30 1.13 5.50 0.68
C GLU A 30 1.59 6.82 1.30
N GLU A 31 0.76 7.53 2.07
CA GLU A 31 1.15 8.77 2.74
C GLU A 31 2.16 8.53 3.85
N TRP A 32 1.92 7.54 4.72
CA TRP A 32 2.68 7.34 5.96
C TRP A 32 3.89 6.43 5.82
N THR A 33 3.93 5.61 4.76
CA THR A 33 5.00 4.64 4.54
C THR A 33 5.70 4.89 3.20
N LEU A 34 6.78 4.12 2.96
CA LEU A 34 7.46 4.08 1.67
C LEU A 34 6.82 3.10 0.68
N TYR A 35 5.71 2.45 1.07
CA TYR A 35 5.00 1.53 0.23
C TYR A 35 4.20 2.28 -0.85
N ASP A 36 4.38 1.89 -2.11
CA ASP A 36 3.60 2.41 -3.24
C ASP A 36 2.89 1.26 -3.95
N PHE A 37 1.61 1.45 -4.27
CA PHE A 37 0.85 0.41 -4.97
C PHE A 37 1.15 0.44 -6.46
N ASN A 38 1.09 -0.73 -7.09
CA ASN A 38 1.39 -0.86 -8.51
C ASN A 38 0.42 -0.05 -9.38
N VAL A 39 0.94 0.56 -10.45
CA VAL A 39 0.13 1.18 -11.51
C VAL A 39 0.24 0.34 -12.76
N GLY A 40 -0.90 -0.18 -13.24
CA GLY A 40 -0.92 -1.13 -14.34
C GLY A 40 -2.26 -1.21 -15.04
N VAL A 41 -2.35 -2.09 -16.02
CA VAL A 41 -3.61 -2.43 -16.68
C VAL A 41 -4.23 -3.60 -15.88
N PRO A 42 -5.41 -3.43 -15.29
CA PRO A 42 -6.05 -4.53 -14.56
C PRO A 42 -6.37 -5.68 -15.49
N THR A 43 -6.36 -6.90 -14.95
CA THR A 43 -6.52 -8.13 -15.73
C THR A 43 -7.81 -8.15 -16.56
N ASP A 44 -8.92 -7.66 -16.02
CA ASP A 44 -10.22 -7.65 -16.71
C ASP A 44 -10.57 -6.27 -17.33
N SER A 45 -9.58 -5.42 -17.59
CA SER A 45 -9.85 -4.04 -18.01
C SER A 45 -10.39 -3.95 -19.44
N LYS A 46 -11.68 -3.59 -19.56
CA LYS A 46 -12.31 -3.21 -20.84
C LYS A 46 -12.23 -1.71 -21.15
N ALA A 47 -11.55 -0.93 -20.30
CA ALA A 47 -11.47 0.52 -20.42
C ALA A 47 -10.28 0.91 -21.31
N PHE A 48 -10.58 1.58 -22.42
CA PHE A 48 -9.61 2.15 -23.35
C PHE A 48 -9.80 3.67 -23.44
N SER A 49 -8.71 4.42 -23.53
CA SER A 49 -8.69 5.85 -23.81
C SER A 49 -7.73 6.10 -24.96
N HIS A 50 -8.17 6.82 -26.00
CA HIS A 50 -7.40 7.02 -27.24
C HIS A 50 -6.84 5.72 -27.84
N GLY A 51 -7.60 4.62 -27.77
CA GLY A 51 -7.20 3.31 -28.29
C GLY A 51 -6.18 2.56 -27.42
N GLN A 52 -5.75 3.10 -26.28
CA GLN A 52 -4.82 2.44 -25.37
C GLN A 52 -5.53 2.00 -24.08
N PRO A 53 -5.14 0.84 -23.49
CA PRO A 53 -5.68 0.41 -22.20
C PRO A 53 -5.38 1.44 -21.11
N VAL A 54 -6.38 1.76 -20.30
CA VAL A 54 -6.22 2.74 -19.23
C VAL A 54 -5.45 2.10 -18.07
N LYS A 55 -4.28 2.67 -17.76
CA LYS A 55 -3.51 2.32 -16.55
C LYS A 55 -4.14 2.96 -15.32
N ARG A 56 -4.18 2.22 -14.22
CA ARG A 56 -4.72 2.65 -12.92
C ARG A 56 -4.04 1.89 -11.79
N LYS A 57 -4.29 2.31 -10.54
CA LYS A 57 -3.84 1.54 -9.37
C LYS A 57 -4.42 0.14 -9.39
N VAL A 58 -3.53 -0.83 -9.26
CA VAL A 58 -3.82 -2.26 -9.26
C VAL A 58 -3.12 -2.92 -8.09
N TYR A 59 -3.71 -4.01 -7.63
CA TYR A 59 -3.31 -4.70 -6.42
C TYR A 59 -3.07 -6.16 -6.73
N ASP A 60 -2.03 -6.72 -6.15
CA ASP A 60 -1.68 -8.13 -6.31
C ASP A 60 -2.10 -8.97 -5.09
N GLU A 61 -1.71 -10.24 -5.09
CA GLU A 61 -2.02 -11.17 -4.00
C GLU A 61 -1.29 -10.82 -2.70
N ALA A 62 -0.09 -10.24 -2.78
CA ALA A 62 0.66 -9.80 -1.61
C ALA A 62 0.00 -8.56 -0.97
N ASP A 63 -0.47 -7.62 -1.79
CA ASP A 63 -1.28 -6.48 -1.36
C ASP A 63 -2.56 -6.96 -0.65
N ILE A 64 -3.28 -7.91 -1.25
CA ILE A 64 -4.49 -8.49 -0.65
C ILE A 64 -4.17 -9.09 0.72
N LYS A 65 -3.08 -9.87 0.83
CA LYS A 65 -2.68 -10.49 2.09
C LYS A 65 -2.37 -9.44 3.17
N ARG A 66 -1.60 -8.40 2.86
CA ARG A 66 -1.30 -7.31 3.79
C ARG A 66 -2.56 -6.54 4.19
N LEU A 67 -3.46 -6.27 3.25
CA LEU A 67 -4.70 -5.54 3.51
C LEU A 67 -5.71 -6.35 4.34
N LYS A 68 -5.70 -7.68 4.23
CA LYS A 68 -6.43 -8.56 5.16
C LYS A 68 -5.89 -8.45 6.58
N GLN A 69 -4.56 -8.52 6.75
CA GLN A 69 -3.94 -8.34 8.06
C GLN A 69 -4.23 -6.95 8.65
N LEU A 70 -4.22 -5.91 7.81
CA LEU A 70 -4.62 -4.56 8.21
C LEU A 70 -6.08 -4.52 8.68
N TYR A 71 -6.99 -5.18 7.95
CA TYR A 71 -8.38 -5.29 8.32
C TYR A 71 -8.54 -5.99 9.68
N ASP A 72 -7.86 -7.12 9.89
CA ASP A 72 -7.92 -7.87 11.14
C ASP A 72 -7.44 -7.03 12.34
N LEU A 73 -6.26 -6.41 12.23
CA LEU A 73 -5.73 -5.52 13.27
C LEU A 73 -6.66 -4.34 13.55
N ARG A 74 -7.26 -3.75 12.52
CA ARG A 74 -8.08 -2.54 12.67
C ARG A 74 -9.49 -2.84 13.16
N VAL A 75 -10.12 -3.90 12.66
CA VAL A 75 -11.55 -4.16 12.85
C VAL A 75 -11.78 -5.22 13.92
N ASN A 76 -11.02 -6.32 13.87
CA ASN A 76 -11.21 -7.44 14.79
C ASN A 76 -10.47 -7.18 16.12
N GLU A 77 -9.25 -6.65 16.05
CA GLU A 77 -8.43 -6.34 17.23
C GLU A 77 -8.55 -4.88 17.70
N ASN A 78 -9.26 -4.05 16.92
CA ASN A 78 -9.57 -2.65 17.24
C ASN A 78 -8.35 -1.74 17.49
N PHE A 79 -7.21 -2.02 16.85
CA PHE A 79 -6.05 -1.12 16.91
C PHE A 79 -6.28 0.17 16.10
N PRO A 80 -5.63 1.29 16.49
CA PRO A 80 -5.65 2.52 15.69
C PRO A 80 -5.08 2.29 14.28
N LEU A 81 -5.66 2.97 13.28
CA LEU A 81 -5.22 2.86 11.88
C LEU A 81 -3.71 3.17 11.70
N PRO A 82 -3.14 4.23 12.32
CA PRO A 82 -1.69 4.47 12.23
C PRO A 82 -0.88 3.27 12.69
N TYR A 83 -1.19 2.71 13.87
CA TYR A 83 -0.48 1.54 14.39
C TYR A 83 -0.54 0.36 13.42
N ALA A 84 -1.74 0.00 12.95
CA ALA A 84 -1.94 -1.15 12.08
C ALA A 84 -1.24 -0.96 10.71
N VAL A 85 -1.27 0.24 10.13
CA VAL A 85 -0.55 0.55 8.88
C VAL A 85 0.96 0.40 9.08
N HIS A 86 1.53 1.05 10.10
CA HIS A 86 2.97 1.02 10.32
C HIS A 86 3.45 -0.40 10.65
N LYS A 87 2.68 -1.17 11.43
CA LYS A 87 3.04 -2.54 11.79
C LYS A 87 3.12 -3.49 10.58
N ILE A 88 2.29 -3.28 9.56
CA ILE A 88 2.21 -4.15 8.39
C ILE A 88 3.12 -3.70 7.25
N PHE A 89 3.27 -2.39 7.05
CA PHE A 89 3.91 -1.82 5.86
C PHE A 89 5.29 -1.22 6.11
N LEU A 90 5.75 -1.13 7.37
CA LEU A 90 7.14 -0.79 7.68
C LEU A 90 7.97 -2.04 7.98
N THR A 91 9.28 -1.92 7.77
CA THR A 91 10.25 -2.86 8.33
C THR A 91 10.26 -2.73 9.85
N GLU A 92 10.78 -3.74 10.54
CA GLU A 92 10.87 -3.74 12.01
C GLU A 92 11.65 -2.53 12.54
N GLU A 93 12.76 -2.18 11.88
CA GLU A 93 13.56 -1.00 12.22
C GLU A 93 12.78 0.31 12.09
N HIS A 94 12.09 0.49 10.96
CA HIS A 94 11.27 1.68 10.70
C HIS A 94 10.07 1.76 11.65
N PHE A 95 9.46 0.63 11.98
CA PHE A 95 8.39 0.56 12.96
C PHE A 95 8.89 0.98 14.35
N ASN A 96 10.07 0.52 14.77
CA ASN A 96 10.68 0.89 16.05
C ASN A 96 11.01 2.40 16.10
N LYS A 97 11.53 2.98 15.00
CA LYS A 97 11.71 4.45 14.88
C LYS A 97 10.38 5.19 15.02
N TRP A 98 9.32 4.69 14.37
CA TRP A 98 7.99 5.28 14.46
C TRP A 98 7.44 5.26 15.89
N GLN A 99 7.60 4.15 16.62
CA GLN A 99 7.18 4.07 18.03
C GLN A 99 7.92 5.06 18.93
N LYS A 100 9.15 5.43 18.60
CA LYS A 100 9.94 6.46 19.30
C LYS A 100 9.64 7.89 18.85
N GLY A 101 8.83 8.08 17.81
CA GLY A 101 8.57 9.39 17.21
C GLY A 101 9.70 9.90 16.30
N GLU A 102 10.62 9.03 15.92
CA GLU A 102 11.81 9.33 15.10
C GLU A 102 11.60 9.02 13.61
N TRP A 103 10.41 8.52 13.23
CA TRP A 103 10.10 8.18 11.85
C TRP A 103 9.92 9.44 11.00
N ASP A 104 10.81 9.62 10.02
CA ASP A 104 10.67 10.62 8.97
C ASP A 104 10.74 9.92 7.60
N LYS A 105 9.56 9.80 6.97
CA LYS A 105 9.42 9.21 5.65
C LYS A 105 10.31 9.89 4.59
N LYS A 106 10.44 11.22 4.64
CA LYS A 106 11.18 11.97 3.62
C LYS A 106 12.67 11.69 3.76
N ALA A 107 13.19 11.70 4.98
CA ALA A 107 14.59 11.40 5.25
C ALA A 107 14.96 9.97 4.80
N GLU A 108 14.11 8.99 5.07
CA GLU A 108 14.35 7.60 4.64
C GLU A 108 14.27 7.43 3.12
N TRP A 109 13.38 8.16 2.45
CA TRP A 109 13.34 8.17 0.98
C TRP A 109 14.60 8.78 0.36
N GLU A 110 15.07 9.91 0.90
CA GLU A 110 16.31 10.56 0.44
C GLU A 110 17.54 9.65 0.65
N LYS A 111 17.57 8.89 1.75
CA LYS A 111 18.60 7.89 2.01
C LYS A 111 18.61 6.79 0.94
N LEU A 112 17.45 6.20 0.63
CA LEU A 112 17.33 5.17 -0.42
C LEU A 112 17.77 5.68 -1.80
N LEU A 113 17.41 6.92 -2.13
CA LEU A 113 17.84 7.53 -3.41
C LEU A 113 19.36 7.69 -3.48
N ARG A 114 20.01 8.06 -2.38
CA ARG A 114 21.48 8.19 -2.32
C ARG A 114 22.15 6.84 -2.50
N GLU A 115 21.72 5.82 -1.75
CA GLU A 115 22.26 4.47 -1.84
C GLU A 115 22.10 3.89 -3.25
N ALA A 116 20.95 4.12 -3.90
CA ALA A 116 20.71 3.69 -5.27
C ALA A 116 21.56 4.43 -6.32
N GLN A 117 21.97 5.68 -6.04
CA GLN A 117 22.89 6.43 -6.90
C GLN A 117 24.33 5.94 -6.75
N GLU A 118 24.77 5.68 -5.52
CA GLU A 118 26.11 5.16 -5.21
C GLU A 118 26.31 3.76 -5.82
N ALA A 119 25.32 2.86 -5.69
CA ALA A 119 25.37 1.51 -6.27
C ALA A 119 25.38 1.45 -7.81
N ARG A 120 25.16 2.58 -8.51
CA ARG A 120 25.24 2.67 -9.99
C ARG A 120 26.58 3.20 -10.48
N GLN A 121 27.41 3.73 -9.58
CA GLN A 121 28.74 4.25 -9.91
C GLN A 121 29.85 3.22 -9.66
N GLU A 122 29.53 2.12 -8.96
CA GLU A 122 30.34 0.90 -8.85
C GLU A 122 30.04 -0.08 -9.98
#